data_AF-A0A448Z8R3-F1
#
_entry.id   AF-A0A448Z8R3-F1
#
_cell.length_a   1.000
_cell.length_b   1.000
_cell.length_c   1.000
_cell.angle_alpha   90.00
_cell.angle_beta   90.00
_cell.angle_gamma   90.00
#
_symmetry.space_group_name_H-M   'P 1'
#
loop_
_entity.id
_entity.type
_entity.pdbx_description
1 polymer ?
#
loop_
_entity_poly.entity_id
_entity_poly.type
_entity_poly.pdbx_seq_one_letter_code
_entity_poly.pdbx_strand_id
1 'polypeptide(L)' 'MPLRLDIKKKLSASSERVKSVDLHPTEPWVLAALYSGNVMIWDYESGSLVKSFEVSELPVRCAKSSRLTLITSVA' A
#
# COMPACT_ATOMS: atom_id res chain seq x y z
N MET A 1 -15.20 29.19 -7.49
CA MET A 1 -13.99 29.59 -6.73
C MET A 1 -12.93 28.52 -6.95
N PRO A 2 -11.67 28.84 -7.29
CA PRO A 2 -10.63 27.84 -7.47
C PRO A 2 -10.19 27.27 -6.11
N LEU A 3 -10.09 25.94 -6.01
CA LEU A 3 -9.54 25.27 -4.83
C LEU A 3 -8.01 25.49 -4.80
N ARG A 4 -7.52 26.19 -3.79
CA ARG A 4 -6.08 26.31 -3.51
C ARG A 4 -5.66 25.15 -2.62
N LEU A 5 -5.13 24.09 -3.23
CA LEU A 5 -4.62 22.91 -2.52
C LEU A 5 -3.09 22.94 -2.51
N ASP A 6 -2.51 23.02 -1.32
CA ASP A 6 -1.06 22.89 -1.14
C ASP A 6 -0.68 21.41 -1.11
N ILE A 7 -0.20 20.90 -2.25
CA ILE A 7 0.17 19.49 -2.40
C ILE A 7 1.62 19.29 -1.91
N LYS A 8 1.78 18.51 -0.84
CA LYS A 8 3.09 18.13 -0.29
C LYS A 8 3.31 16.63 -0.44
N LYS A 9 4.52 16.25 -0.83
CA LYS A 9 4.95 14.86 -0.97
C LYS A 9 5.29 14.29 0.42
N LYS A 10 4.61 13.20 0.83
CA LYS A 10 4.83 12.56 2.14
C LYS A 10 5.68 11.28 2.07
N LEU A 11 5.39 10.39 1.12
CA LEU A 11 6.10 9.11 0.94
C LEU A 11 6.56 8.94 -0.51
N SER A 12 7.71 8.31 -0.70
CA SER A 12 8.24 7.95 -2.02
C SER A 12 9.14 6.74 -1.90
N ALA A 13 8.66 5.60 -2.35
CA ALA A 13 9.41 4.36 -2.35
C ALA A 13 9.46 3.80 -3.77
N SER A 14 10.64 3.32 -4.18
CA SER A 14 10.78 2.56 -5.43
C SER A 14 10.28 1.14 -5.18
N SER A 15 9.43 0.65 -6.07
CA SER A 15 8.91 -0.72 -6.03
C SER A 15 8.58 -1.19 -7.44
N GLU A 16 8.23 -2.46 -7.59
CA GLU A 16 7.65 -2.94 -8.83
C GLU A 16 6.28 -2.30 -9.12
N ARG A 17 5.67 -2.68 -10.24
CA ARG A 17 4.38 -2.14 -10.66
C ARG A 17 3.31 -2.41 -9.59
N VAL A 18 2.85 -1.34 -8.95
CA VAL A 18 1.76 -1.37 -7.97
C VAL A 18 0.41 -1.49 -8.70
N LYS A 19 -0.42 -2.42 -8.25
CA LYS A 19 -1.75 -2.70 -8.80
C LYS A 19 -2.87 -2.10 -7.97
N SER A 20 -2.72 -2.09 -6.65
CA SER A 20 -3.66 -1.46 -5.72
C SER A 20 -2.93 -0.91 -4.51
N VAL A 21 -3.53 0.11 -3.89
CA VAL A 21 -3.05 0.74 -2.67
C VAL A 21 -4.23 0.91 -1.73
N ASP A 22 -4.03 0.68 -0.43
CA ASP A 22 -5.04 0.92 0.59
C ASP A 22 -4.44 1.59 1.83
N LEU A 23 -5.23 2.43 2.50
CA LEU A 23 -4.83 3.12 3.72
C LEU A 23 -5.41 2.41 4.93
N HIS A 24 -4.58 2.11 5.91
CA HIS A 24 -5.08 1.55 7.16
C HIS A 24 -5.89 2.62 7.94
N PRO A 25 -7.08 2.30 8.48
CA PRO A 25 -7.95 3.30 9.10
C PRO A 25 -7.46 3.84 10.45
N THR A 26 -6.54 3.16 11.14
CA THR A 26 -6.10 3.55 12.49
C THR A 26 -4.61 3.81 12.62
N GLU A 27 -3.78 3.18 11.80
CA GLU A 27 -2.32 3.32 11.85
C GLU A 27 -1.82 4.02 10.60
N PRO A 28 -0.64 4.68 10.65
CA PRO A 28 -0.11 5.45 9.53
C PRO A 28 0.50 4.54 8.43
N TRP A 29 -0.23 3.51 8.04
CA TRP A 29 0.23 2.49 7.11
C TRP A 29 -0.46 2.58 5.76
N VAL A 30 0.34 2.42 4.72
CA VAL A 30 -0.07 2.26 3.34
C VAL A 30 0.27 0.84 2.93
N LEU A 31 -0.74 0.12 2.47
CA LEU A 31 -0.59 -1.19 1.87
C LEU A 31 -0.47 -1.02 0.35
N ALA A 32 0.54 -1.61 -0.26
CA ALA A 32 0.75 -1.64 -1.71
C ALA A 32 0.81 -3.10 -2.20
N ALA A 33 -0.08 -3.46 -3.13
CA ALA A 33 -0.06 -4.75 -3.81
C ALA A 33 0.69 -4.65 -5.14
N LEU A 34 1.64 -5.56 -5.36
CA LEU A 34 2.59 -5.52 -6.46
C LEU A 34 2.26 -6.58 -7.53
N TYR A 35 2.77 -6.34 -8.73
CA TYR A 35 2.61 -7.25 -9.87
C TYR A 35 3.37 -8.57 -9.69
N SER A 36 4.46 -8.59 -8.92
CA SER A 36 5.15 -9.83 -8.51
C SER A 36 4.28 -10.77 -7.69
N GLY A 37 3.16 -10.28 -7.14
CA GLY A 37 2.36 -10.99 -6.15
C GLY A 37 2.81 -10.75 -4.71
N ASN A 38 3.73 -9.80 -4.53
CA ASN A 38 4.12 -9.30 -3.23
C ASN A 38 3.18 -8.21 -2.74
N VAL A 39 3.01 -8.13 -1.43
CA VAL A 39 2.27 -7.06 -0.75
C VAL A 39 3.20 -6.41 0.27
N MET A 40 3.38 -5.10 0.16
CA MET A 40 4.23 -4.32 1.03
C MET A 40 3.39 -3.37 1.89
N ILE A 41 3.79 -3.22 3.15
CA ILE A 41 3.23 -2.25 4.09
C ILE A 41 4.30 -1.22 4.39
N TRP A 42 3.98 0.03 4.11
CA TRP A 42 4.83 1.19 4.35
C TRP A 42 4.22 2.06 5.44
N ASP A 43 5.05 2.52 6.36
CA ASP A 43 4.68 3.59 7.26
C ASP A 43 5.01 4.93 6.59
N TYR A 44 3.97 5.73 6.34
CA TYR A 44 4.13 7.01 5.63
C TYR A 44 4.54 8.16 6.55
N GLU A 45 4.61 7.98 7.87
CA GLU A 45 5.17 8.96 8.80
C GLU A 45 6.68 8.79 8.95
N SER A 46 7.14 7.55 9.18
CA SER A 46 8.58 7.26 9.24
C SER A 46 9.23 7.12 7.87
N GLY A 47 8.45 6.85 6.82
CA GLY A 47 8.95 6.58 5.47
C GLY A 47 9.59 5.19 5.31
N SER A 48 9.41 4.31 6.30
CA SER A 48 10.03 3.00 6.36
C SER A 48 9.10 1.87 5.89
N LEU A 49 9.69 0.79 5.39
CA LEU A 49 8.97 -0.44 5.11
C LEU A 49 8.70 -1.17 6.42
N VAL A 50 7.44 -1.34 6.78
CA VAL A 50 7.01 -2.06 7.99
C VAL A 50 7.10 -3.56 7.75
N LYS A 51 6.58 -4.02 6.61
CA LYS A 51 6.53 -5.44 6.29
C LYS A 51 6.38 -5.73 4.80
N SER A 52 6.90 -6.85 4.36
CA SER A 52 6.69 -7.40 3.02
C SER A 52 6.14 -8.82 3.14
N PHE A 53 5.17 -9.17 2.30
CA PHE A 53 4.55 -10.48 2.22
C PHE A 53 4.65 -10.99 0.79
N GLU A 54 5.08 -12.24 0.64
CA GLU A 54 4.97 -12.96 -0.62
C GLU A 54 3.66 -13.76 -0.59
N VAL A 55 2.66 -13.33 -1.36
CA VAL A 55 1.31 -13.91 -1.31
C VAL A 55 1.15 -14.96 -2.40
N SER A 56 1.63 -14.66 -3.61
CA SER A 56 1.60 -15.58 -4.75
C SER A 56 2.69 -15.21 -5.76
N GLU A 57 2.97 -16.11 -6.70
CA GLU A 57 3.82 -15.81 -7.87
C GLU A 57 3.05 -15.09 -9.01
N LEU A 58 1.75 -14.85 -8.80
CA LEU A 58 0.86 -14.15 -9.72
C LEU A 58 0.54 -12.73 -9.22
N PRO A 59 0.14 -11.81 -10.11
CA PRO A 59 -0.17 -10.43 -9.73
C PRO A 59 -1.31 -10.30 -8.72
N VAL A 60 -1.06 -9.65 -7.58
CA VAL A 60 -2.12 -9.34 -6.60
C VAL A 60 -2.83 -8.05 -7.04
N ARG A 61 -4.08 -8.17 -7.48
CA ARG A 61 -4.83 -7.05 -8.06
C ARG A 61 -5.53 -6.19 -7.03
N CYS A 62 -5.93 -6.78 -5.90
CA CYS A 62 -6.65 -6.08 -4.85
C CYS A 62 -6.16 -6.57 -3.49
N ALA A 63 -5.79 -5.62 -2.64
CA ALA A 63 -5.52 -5.86 -1.24
C ALA A 63 -6.19 -4.78 -0.40
N LYS A 64 -6.77 -5.20 0.72
CA LYS A 64 -7.50 -4.34 1.63
C LYS A 64 -7.01 -4.55 3.06
N SER A 65 -6.77 -3.46 3.74
CA SER A 65 -6.38 -3.42 5.14
C SER A 65 -7.62 -3.24 6.01
N SER A 66 -7.85 -4.19 6.92
CA SER A 66 -8.88 -4.06 7.95
C SER A 66 -8.22 -4.03 9.33
N ARG A 67 -8.94 -3.45 10.29
CA ARG A 67 -8.48 -3.17 11.67
C ARG A 67 -7.86 -4.38 12.41
N LEU A 68 -8.10 -5.60 11.93
CA LEU A 68 -7.63 -6.86 12.53
C LEU A 68 -7.03 -7.85 11.51
N THR A 69 -7.13 -7.59 10.20
CA THR A 69 -6.76 -8.60 9.18
C THR A 69 -6.44 -7.95 7.84
N LEU A 70 -5.37 -8.42 7.19
CA LEU A 70 -5.07 -8.11 5.80
C LEU A 70 -5.86 -9.06 4.91
N ILE A 71 -6.74 -8.53 4.04
CA ILE A 71 -7.50 -9.33 3.07
C ILE A 71 -6.87 -9.09 1.70
N THR A 72 -6.23 -10.12 1.14
CA THR A 72 -5.65 -10.09 -0.20
C THR A 72 -6.52 -10.92 -1.14
N SER A 73 -7.05 -10.33 -2.21
CA SER A 73 -7.74 -11.06 -3.27
C SER A 73 -6.75 -11.39 -4.37
N VAL A 74 -6.41 -12.66 -4.50
CA VAL A 74 -5.64 -13.22 -5.63
C VAL A 74 -6.67 -13.64 -6.68
N ALA A 75 -6.58 -13.07 -7.89
CA ALA A 75 -7.46 -13.38 -9.02
C ALA A 75 -6.65 -13.49 -10.30
#